data_AF-A0A9W4M0Z6-F1
#
_entry.id   AF-A0A9W4M0Z6-F1
#
_cell.length_a   1.000
_cell.length_b   1.000
_cell.length_c   1.000
_cell.angle_alpha   90.00
_cell.angle_beta   90.00
_cell.angle_gamma   90.00
#
_symmetry.space_group_name_H-M   'P 1'
#
loop_
_entity.id
_entity.type
_entity.pdbx_description
1 polymer ?
#
loop_
_entity_poly.entity_id
_entity_poly.type
_entity_poly.pdbx_seq_one_letter_code
_entity_poly.pdbx_strand_id
1 'polypeptide(L)'
;MKAQPITLSEAARLELEQWMQTASPDEQVRAQCILLAAAGARNNAISETMNLSQQAVGKWRKRYADMGLEGIKEPRRGRLPKFGADTVEQVVSLRFAHRSPGEPGTSWSIRKLARTSGMSFRTVQKIVKTAANQRPNS
;
A
#
# COMPACT_ATOMS: atom_id res chain seq x y z
N MET A 1 -13.40 14.12 24.30
CA MET A 1 -12.99 15.12 23.30
C MET A 1 -14.10 15.26 22.27
N LYS A 2 -14.53 16.50 21.95
CA LYS A 2 -15.58 16.75 20.95
C LYS A 2 -15.05 16.38 19.56
N ALA A 3 -15.78 15.54 18.84
CA ALA A 3 -15.40 15.12 17.51
C ALA A 3 -15.74 16.23 16.51
N GLN A 4 -14.78 16.60 15.65
CA GLN A 4 -14.98 17.60 14.60
C GLN A 4 -16.12 17.14 13.67
N PRO A 5 -17.18 17.96 13.46
CA PRO A 5 -18.27 17.59 12.57
C PRO A 5 -17.72 17.42 11.15
N ILE A 6 -17.99 16.27 10.54
CA ILE A 6 -17.65 16.04 9.14
C ILE A 6 -18.88 16.46 8.34
N THR A 7 -18.76 17.55 7.59
CA THR A 7 -19.76 17.95 6.62
C THR A 7 -19.52 17.15 5.34
N LEU A 8 -20.39 16.18 5.05
CA LEU A 8 -20.39 15.50 3.75
C LEU A 8 -21.21 16.32 2.76
N SER A 9 -20.68 16.53 1.55
CA SER A 9 -21.51 16.91 0.41
C SER A 9 -22.37 15.72 -0.02
N GLU A 10 -23.51 16.00 -0.66
CA GLU A 10 -24.42 14.95 -1.15
C GLU A 10 -23.73 14.01 -2.15
N ALA A 11 -22.88 14.57 -3.04
CA ALA A 11 -22.05 13.80 -3.94
C ALA A 11 -21.08 12.86 -3.19
N ALA A 12 -20.40 13.36 -2.15
CA ALA A 12 -19.47 12.53 -1.38
C ALA A 12 -20.18 11.42 -0.60
N ARG A 13 -21.41 11.69 -0.14
CA ARG A 13 -22.24 10.68 0.51
C ARG A 13 -22.64 9.58 -0.47
N LEU A 14 -23.10 9.94 -1.66
CA LEU A 14 -23.44 9.00 -2.73
C LEU A 14 -22.25 8.10 -3.11
N GLU A 15 -21.06 8.68 -3.25
CA GLU A 15 -19.85 7.89 -3.52
C GLU A 15 -19.51 6.90 -2.39
N LEU A 16 -19.62 7.32 -1.13
CA LEU A 16 -19.40 6.43 0.02
C LEU A 16 -20.45 5.31 0.10
N GLU A 17 -21.71 5.61 -0.21
CA GLU A 17 -22.78 4.60 -0.30
C GLU A 17 -22.54 3.64 -1.47
N GLN A 18 -22.00 4.11 -2.59
CA GLN A 18 -21.61 3.24 -3.70
C GLN A 18 -20.44 2.32 -3.32
N TRP A 19 -19.45 2.82 -2.56
CA TRP A 19 -18.34 1.99 -2.09
C TRP A 19 -18.80 0.85 -1.18
N MET A 20 -19.88 1.03 -0.42
CA MET A 20 -20.46 -0.06 0.37
C MET A 20 -20.88 -1.27 -0.46
N GLN A 21 -21.14 -1.09 -1.76
CA GLN A 21 -21.55 -2.15 -2.68
C GLN A 21 -20.38 -2.68 -3.53
N THR A 22 -19.46 -1.81 -3.94
CA THR A 22 -18.46 -2.14 -4.98
C THR A 22 -17.03 -2.26 -4.46
N ALA A 23 -16.71 -1.69 -3.30
CA ALA A 23 -15.35 -1.61 -2.77
C ALA A 23 -14.96 -2.87 -1.97
N SER A 24 -13.67 -3.00 -1.66
CA SER A 24 -13.16 -4.10 -0.83
C SER A 24 -13.68 -4.01 0.62
N PRO A 25 -13.72 -5.13 1.39
CA PRO A 25 -14.20 -5.11 2.78
C PRO A 25 -13.51 -4.05 3.66
N ASP A 26 -12.20 -3.85 3.46
CA ASP A 26 -11.44 -2.83 4.18
C ASP A 26 -11.91 -1.41 3.84
N GLU A 27 -12.27 -1.14 2.59
CA GLU A 27 -12.78 0.15 2.14
C GLU A 27 -14.22 0.38 2.60
N GLN A 28 -15.06 -0.66 2.59
CA GLN A 28 -16.42 -0.60 3.11
C GLN A 28 -16.44 -0.21 4.60
N VAL A 29 -15.58 -0.84 5.42
CA VAL A 29 -15.43 -0.49 6.84
C VAL A 29 -15.06 0.98 7.03
N ARG A 30 -14.15 1.50 6.20
CA ARG A 30 -13.75 2.91 6.29
C ARG A 30 -14.84 3.86 5.82
N ALA A 31 -15.56 3.51 4.75
CA ALA A 31 -16.66 4.29 4.21
C ALA A 31 -17.81 4.40 5.23
N GLN A 32 -18.21 3.27 5.81
CA GLN A 32 -19.23 3.22 6.86
C GLN A 32 -18.83 4.03 8.10
N CYS A 33 -17.55 4.01 8.49
CA CYS A 33 -17.05 4.84 9.59
C CYS A 33 -17.25 6.35 9.33
N ILE A 34 -17.05 6.82 8.09
CA ILE A 34 -17.19 8.24 7.72
C ILE A 34 -18.65 8.63 7.58
N LEU A 35 -19.50 7.75 7.04
CA LEU A 35 -20.95 7.95 7.00
C LEU A 35 -21.53 8.12 8.41
N LEU A 36 -21.13 7.28 9.37
CA LEU A 36 -21.55 7.42 10.76
C LEU A 36 -21.01 8.70 11.41
N ALA A 37 -19.75 9.05 11.11
CA ALA A 37 -19.15 10.29 11.61
C ALA A 37 -19.87 11.55 11.09
N ALA A 38 -20.37 11.52 9.86
CA ALA A 38 -21.15 12.58 9.24
C ALA A 38 -22.59 12.65 9.78
N ALA A 39 -23.16 11.51 10.17
CA ALA A 39 -24.43 11.46 10.90
C ALA A 39 -24.33 12.03 12.34
N GLY A 40 -23.17 12.56 12.74
CA GLY A 40 -22.96 13.16 14.05
C GLY A 40 -22.49 12.18 15.12
N ALA A 41 -22.19 10.92 14.76
CA ALA A 41 -21.71 9.94 15.73
C ALA A 41 -20.32 10.31 16.27
N ARG A 42 -20.16 10.11 17.58
CA ARG A 42 -18.88 10.27 18.28
C ARG A 42 -17.96 9.08 17.98
N ASN A 43 -16.66 9.29 18.02
CA ASN A 43 -15.68 8.22 17.76
C ASN A 43 -15.88 6.99 18.65
N ASN A 44 -16.30 7.18 19.90
CA ASN A 44 -16.57 6.08 20.84
C ASN A 44 -17.76 5.23 20.37
N ALA A 45 -18.86 5.87 19.95
CA ALA A 45 -20.03 5.16 19.46
C ALA A 45 -19.73 4.39 18.17
N ILE A 46 -18.97 4.98 17.26
CA ILE A 46 -18.51 4.32 16.01
C ILE A 46 -17.58 3.14 16.34
N SER A 47 -16.66 3.35 17.28
CA SER A 47 -15.72 2.33 17.77
C SER A 47 -16.45 1.12 18.34
N GLU A 48 -17.48 1.33 19.16
CA GLU A 48 -18.33 0.28 19.73
C GLU A 48 -19.16 -0.43 18.65
N THR A 49 -19.78 0.33 17.75
CA THR A 49 -20.65 -0.21 16.69
C THR A 49 -19.87 -1.08 15.69
N MET A 50 -18.67 -0.65 15.33
CA MET A 50 -17.85 -1.30 14.29
C MET A 50 -16.74 -2.20 14.86
N ASN A 51 -16.63 -2.30 16.19
CA ASN A 51 -15.54 -2.99 16.88
C ASN A 51 -14.14 -2.54 16.42
N LEU A 52 -13.96 -1.23 16.25
CA LEU A 52 -12.71 -0.60 15.80
C LEU A 52 -12.08 0.21 16.93
N SER A 53 -10.78 0.51 16.84
CA SER A 53 -10.15 1.42 17.78
C SER A 53 -10.56 2.87 17.52
N GLN A 54 -10.77 3.66 18.58
CA GLN A 54 -11.06 5.10 18.46
C GLN A 54 -9.95 5.86 17.71
N GLN A 55 -8.69 5.37 17.79
CA GLN A 55 -7.57 5.94 17.04
C GLN A 55 -7.73 5.72 15.53
N ALA A 56 -8.17 4.53 15.08
CA ALA A 56 -8.42 4.26 13.67
C ALA A 56 -9.52 5.17 13.12
N VAL A 57 -10.62 5.31 13.86
CA VAL A 57 -11.73 6.22 13.53
C VAL A 57 -11.22 7.67 13.42
N GLY A 58 -10.48 8.16 14.43
CA GLY A 58 -9.91 9.51 14.41
C GLY A 58 -8.96 9.75 13.24
N LYS A 59 -8.14 8.76 12.89
CA LYS A 59 -7.21 8.82 11.77
C LYS A 59 -7.94 8.97 10.43
N TRP A 60 -9.01 8.21 10.19
CA TRP A 60 -9.78 8.30 8.95
C TRP A 60 -10.58 9.59 8.87
N ARG A 61 -11.19 10.04 9.98
CA ARG A 61 -11.86 11.35 10.04
C ARG A 61 -10.93 12.49 9.68
N LYS A 62 -9.71 12.48 10.21
CA LYS A 62 -8.68 13.48 9.89
C LYS A 62 -8.29 13.41 8.40
N ARG A 63 -8.00 12.22 7.89
CA ARG A 63 -7.68 12.01 6.47
C ARG A 63 -8.77 12.51 5.53
N TYR A 64 -10.03 12.24 5.87
CA TYR A 64 -11.17 12.72 5.08
C TYR A 64 -11.27 14.25 5.12
N ALA A 65 -11.07 14.87 6.28
CA ALA A 65 -11.04 16.33 6.39
C ALA A 65 -9.90 16.96 5.57
N ASP A 66 -8.73 16.29 5.51
CA ASP A 66 -7.55 16.81 4.81
C ASP A 66 -7.60 16.57 3.28
N MET A 67 -8.10 15.41 2.83
CA MET A 67 -7.96 14.92 1.45
C MET A 67 -9.27 14.43 0.82
N GLY A 68 -10.40 14.50 1.53
CA GLY A 68 -11.68 13.98 1.06
C GLY A 68 -11.68 12.46 0.86
N LEU A 69 -12.39 11.98 -0.16
CA LEU A 69 -12.58 10.55 -0.45
C LEU A 69 -11.26 9.82 -0.73
N GLU A 70 -10.33 10.47 -1.44
CA GLU A 70 -9.00 9.92 -1.72
C GLU A 70 -8.19 9.66 -0.43
N GLY A 71 -8.45 10.42 0.64
CA GLY A 71 -7.84 10.20 1.94
C GLY A 71 -8.26 8.89 2.62
N ILE A 72 -9.45 8.36 2.30
CA ILE A 72 -9.99 7.13 2.89
C ILE A 72 -9.55 5.88 2.12
N LYS A 73 -9.35 6.03 0.80
CA LYS A 73 -8.87 5.00 -0.14
C LYS A 73 -7.50 4.41 0.20
N GLU A 74 -6.83 4.96 1.22
CA GLU A 74 -5.44 4.74 1.61
C GLU A 74 -4.75 3.56 0.88
N PRO A 75 -3.76 3.86 0.01
CA PRO A 75 -3.02 2.81 -0.68
C PRO A 75 -2.43 1.90 0.37
N ARG A 76 -2.53 0.58 0.16
CA ARG A 76 -1.80 -0.40 0.96
C ARG A 76 -0.39 0.14 1.10
N ARG A 77 0.06 0.45 2.32
CA ARG A 77 1.49 0.64 2.60
C ARG A 77 2.15 -0.70 2.35
N GLY A 78 2.39 -1.02 1.08
CA GLY A 78 3.38 -1.99 0.70
C GLY A 78 4.65 -1.59 1.42
N ARG A 79 5.25 -2.54 2.12
CA ARG A 79 6.53 -2.34 2.80
C ARG A 79 7.46 -1.59 1.86
N LEU A 80 7.90 -0.39 2.26
CA LEU A 80 8.92 0.37 1.53
C LEU A 80 10.06 -0.60 1.18
N PRO A 81 10.54 -0.63 -0.08
CA PRO A 81 11.70 -1.43 -0.43
C PRO A 81 12.81 -1.10 0.56
N LYS A 82 13.33 -2.13 1.25
CA LYS A 82 14.42 -1.97 2.24
C LYS A 82 15.73 -1.46 1.61
N PHE A 83 15.78 -1.32 0.29
CA PHE A 83 16.94 -0.99 -0.51
C PHE A 83 16.53 0.11 -1.49
N GLY A 84 17.42 1.10 -1.71
CA GLY A 84 17.17 2.19 -2.65
C GLY A 84 16.94 1.69 -4.07
N ALA A 85 16.28 2.49 -4.90
CA ALA A 85 15.97 2.14 -6.30
C ALA A 85 17.23 1.73 -7.08
N ASP A 86 18.33 2.46 -6.88
CA ASP A 86 19.64 2.21 -7.51
C ASP A 86 20.17 0.80 -7.22
N THR A 87 19.92 0.31 -6.01
CA THR A 87 20.36 -0.99 -5.54
C THR A 87 19.57 -2.14 -6.18
N VAL A 88 18.27 -1.91 -6.41
CA VAL A 88 17.40 -2.85 -7.13
C VAL A 88 17.76 -2.87 -8.61
N GLU A 89 17.99 -1.71 -9.20
CA GLU A 89 18.38 -1.54 -10.60
C GLU A 89 19.72 -2.22 -10.88
N GLN A 90 20.72 -2.07 -10.02
CA GLN A 90 22.00 -2.76 -10.15
C GLN A 90 21.84 -4.29 -10.20
N VAL A 91 21.03 -4.87 -9.30
CA VAL A 91 20.79 -6.33 -9.25
C VAL A 91 20.03 -6.82 -10.49
N VAL A 92 19.05 -6.05 -10.96
CA VAL A 92 18.26 -6.36 -12.16
C VAL A 92 19.13 -6.27 -13.42
N SER A 93 19.88 -5.18 -13.59
CA SER A 93 20.82 -4.99 -14.70
C SER A 93 21.88 -6.08 -14.75
N LEU A 94 22.48 -6.44 -13.62
CA LEU A 94 23.41 -7.56 -13.55
C LEU A 94 22.73 -8.90 -13.89
N ARG A 95 21.48 -9.12 -13.49
CA ARG A 95 20.76 -10.37 -13.80
C ARG A 95 20.51 -10.53 -15.31
N PHE A 96 20.18 -9.45 -16.00
CA PHE A 96 19.88 -9.44 -17.44
C PHE A 96 21.09 -9.19 -18.33
N ALA A 97 22.23 -8.80 -17.77
CA ALA A 97 23.48 -8.72 -18.52
C ALA A 97 23.83 -10.09 -19.12
N HIS A 98 23.95 -10.15 -20.45
CA HIS A 98 24.23 -11.37 -21.21
C HIS A 98 25.57 -12.05 -20.85
N ARG A 99 26.45 -11.35 -20.13
CA ARG A 99 27.79 -11.83 -19.83
C ARG A 99 28.03 -11.82 -18.32
N SER A 100 28.01 -13.00 -17.70
CA SER A 100 28.74 -13.21 -16.46
C SER A 100 30.24 -13.14 -16.80
N PRO A 101 31.08 -12.42 -16.04
CA PRO A 101 32.52 -12.52 -16.22
C PRO A 101 32.95 -13.97 -15.94
N GLY A 102 33.49 -14.64 -16.96
CA GLY A 102 34.23 -15.89 -16.85
C GLY A 102 33.65 -17.16 -17.49
N GLU A 103 32.40 -17.20 -17.96
CA GLU A 103 31.82 -18.45 -18.53
C GLU A 103 30.89 -18.18 -19.73
N PRO A 104 31.03 -18.93 -20.85
CA PRO A 104 30.15 -18.79 -21.99
C PRO A 104 28.76 -19.34 -21.67
N GLY A 105 27.72 -18.49 -21.82
CA GLY A 105 26.32 -18.93 -21.96
C GLY A 105 25.48 -19.09 -20.69
N THR A 106 25.94 -18.68 -19.50
CA THR A 106 25.16 -18.91 -18.27
C THR A 106 24.74 -17.60 -17.57
N SER A 107 23.42 -17.45 -17.40
CA SER A 107 22.76 -16.38 -16.62
C SER A 107 23.44 -16.17 -15.26
N TRP A 108 23.53 -14.91 -14.81
CA TRP A 108 24.02 -14.60 -13.47
C TRP A 108 23.24 -15.36 -12.39
N SER A 109 23.93 -16.19 -11.61
CA SER A 109 23.32 -16.91 -10.49
C SER A 109 23.05 -15.95 -9.32
N ILE A 110 22.00 -16.22 -8.54
CA ILE A 110 21.58 -15.36 -7.41
C ILE A 110 22.70 -15.20 -6.37
N ARG A 111 23.52 -16.25 -6.15
CA ARG A 111 24.68 -16.19 -5.25
C ARG A 111 25.79 -15.26 -5.78
N LYS A 112 26.03 -15.26 -7.10
CA LYS A 112 27.02 -14.39 -7.74
C LYS A 112 26.57 -12.93 -7.73
N LEU A 113 25.28 -12.68 -7.95
CA LEU A 113 24.64 -11.38 -7.78
C LEU A 113 24.81 -10.84 -6.35
N ALA A 114 24.50 -11.65 -5.34
CA ALA A 114 24.65 -11.29 -3.93
C ALA A 114 26.08 -10.86 -3.56
N ARG A 115 27.09 -11.60 -4.02
CA ARG A 115 28.50 -11.26 -3.78
C ARG A 115 28.91 -9.95 -4.46
N THR A 116 28.45 -9.75 -5.69
CA THR A 116 28.82 -8.57 -6.51
C THR A 116 28.13 -7.30 -6.02
N SER A 117 26.89 -7.43 -5.54
CA SER A 117 26.08 -6.32 -5.06
C SER A 117 26.19 -6.07 -3.55
N GLY A 118 27.08 -6.78 -2.84
CA GLY A 118 27.27 -6.67 -1.39
C GLY A 118 26.05 -7.00 -0.53
N MET A 119 25.09 -7.78 -1.06
CA MET A 119 23.79 -8.04 -0.42
C MET A 119 23.64 -9.48 0.06
N SER A 120 22.74 -9.69 1.01
CA SER A 120 22.36 -11.05 1.43
C SER A 120 21.70 -11.82 0.28
N PHE A 121 21.97 -13.13 0.21
CA PHE A 121 21.34 -14.02 -0.77
C PHE A 121 19.81 -13.92 -0.76
N ARG A 122 19.18 -13.86 0.42
CA ARG A 122 17.72 -13.75 0.56
C ARG A 122 17.18 -12.42 0.01
N THR A 123 17.93 -11.33 0.16
CA THR A 123 17.59 -10.03 -0.43
C THR A 123 17.57 -10.11 -1.95
N VAL A 124 18.66 -10.60 -2.55
CA VAL A 124 18.80 -10.69 -4.01
C VAL A 124 17.78 -11.66 -4.60
N GLN A 125 17.55 -12.81 -3.96
CA GLN A 125 16.52 -13.77 -4.38
C GLN A 125 15.13 -13.14 -4.39
N LYS A 126 14.80 -12.31 -3.39
CA LYS A 126 13.53 -11.60 -3.32
C LYS A 126 13.41 -10.54 -4.42
N ILE A 127 14.45 -9.73 -4.62
CA ILE A 127 14.50 -8.70 -5.68
C ILE A 127 14.29 -9.34 -7.05
N VAL A 128 15.05 -10.40 -7.36
CA VAL A 128 14.94 -11.15 -8.60
C VAL A 128 13.54 -11.76 -8.78
N LYS A 129 12.95 -12.34 -7.73
CA LYS A 129 11.59 -12.90 -7.79
C LYS A 129 10.53 -11.82 -8.04
N THR A 130 10.65 -10.68 -7.37
CA THR A 130 9.75 -9.54 -7.56
C THR A 130 9.90 -8.96 -8.97
N ALA A 131 11.13 -8.77 -9.45
CA ALA A 131 11.40 -8.27 -10.80
C ALA A 131 10.90 -9.22 -11.89
N ALA A 132 11.04 -10.54 -11.71
CA ALA A 132 10.47 -11.54 -12.64
C ALA A 132 8.94 -11.47 -12.72
N ASN A 133 8.28 -11.03 -11.64
CA ASN A 133 6.83 -10.86 -11.56
C ASN A 133 6.35 -9.48 -12.04
N GLN A 134 7.27 -8.56 -12.35
CA GLN A 134 7.00 -7.23 -12.89
C GLN A 134 7.34 -7.14 -14.39
N ARG A 135 7.40 -8.28 -15.11
CA ARG A 135 7.56 -8.27 -16.57
C ARG A 135 6.53 -7.31 -17.19
N PRO A 136 6.94 -6.25 -17.90
CA PRO A 136 6.04 -5.62 -18.85
C PRO A 136 5.73 -6.69 -19.91
N ASN A 137 4.45 -6.99 -20.12
CA ASN A 137 4.03 -7.61 -21.38
C ASN A 137 4.62 -6.75 -22.50
N SER A 138 5.55 -7.30 -23.26
CA SER A 138 5.84 -6.81 -24.61
C SER A 138 4.69 -7.20 -25.53
#